data_AF-A0A166EA91-F1
#
_entry.id   AF-A0A166EA91-F1
#
_cell.length_a   1.000
_cell.length_b   1.000
_cell.length_c   1.000
_cell.angle_alpha   90.00
_cell.angle_beta   90.00
_cell.angle_gamma   90.00
#
_symmetry.space_group_name_H-M   'P 1'
#
loop_
_entity.id
_entity.type
_entity.pdbx_description
1 polymer ?
#
loop_
_entity_poly.entity_id
_entity_poly.type
_entity_poly.pdbx_seq_one_letter_code
_entity_poly.pdbx_strand_id
1 'polypeptide(L)'
;MENYIITNTVLTETINLVIKRLNRNTKAINEVYETITSEFTIIYENKELIQRSIETLIRYKATFGLADALSIEVMKELNIYEIFSFDDDFDNKERIVWVH
;
A
#
# COMPACT_ATOMS: atom_id res chain seq x y z
N MET A 1 -3.11 9.23 18.74
CA MET A 1 -2.13 9.13 17.64
C MET A 1 -2.85 8.46 16.50
N GLU A 2 -2.90 9.12 15.36
CA GLU A 2 -3.32 8.46 14.11
C GLU A 2 -2.30 7.37 13.80
N ASN A 3 -2.77 6.18 13.42
CA ASN A 3 -1.89 5.06 13.10
C ASN A 3 -1.93 4.86 11.59
N TYR A 4 -0.91 5.37 10.88
CA TYR A 4 -0.80 5.18 9.45
C TYR A 4 -0.24 3.80 9.13
N ILE A 5 -0.83 3.13 8.15
CA ILE A 5 -0.52 1.75 7.80
C ILE A 5 -0.18 1.67 6.32
N ILE A 6 0.88 0.95 6.00
CA ILE A 6 1.24 0.57 4.62
C ILE A 6 1.55 -0.91 4.54
N THR A 7 1.50 -1.48 3.33
CA THR A 7 2.05 -2.81 3.07
C THR A 7 3.53 -2.72 2.69
N ASN A 8 4.29 -3.80 2.89
CA ASN A 8 5.68 -3.88 2.45
C ASN A 8 5.83 -3.71 0.91
N THR A 9 4.79 -4.00 0.15
CA THR A 9 4.74 -3.80 -1.30
C THR A 9 4.68 -2.32 -1.65
N VAL A 10 3.87 -1.53 -0.93
CA VAL A 10 3.86 -0.05 -1.06
C VAL A 10 5.22 0.55 -0.69
N LEU A 11 5.86 0.06 0.38
CA LEU A 11 7.23 0.46 0.72
C LEU A 11 8.21 0.16 -0.43
N THR A 12 8.13 -1.05 -1.00
CA THR A 12 9.00 -1.49 -2.09
C THR A 12 8.83 -0.61 -3.34
N GLU A 13 7.61 -0.31 -3.73
CA GLU A 13 7.29 0.57 -4.87
C GLU A 13 7.75 2.00 -4.62
N THR A 14 7.54 2.51 -3.40
CA THR A 14 7.99 3.85 -3.00
C THR A 14 9.50 3.98 -3.11
N ILE A 15 10.26 3.05 -2.53
CA ILE A 15 11.73 3.09 -2.60
C ILE A 15 12.22 2.94 -4.05
N ASN A 16 11.61 2.04 -4.83
CA ASN A 16 11.96 1.87 -6.25
C ASN A 16 11.66 3.12 -7.08
N LEU A 17 10.56 3.83 -6.78
CA LEU A 17 10.21 5.09 -7.41
C LEU A 17 11.24 6.18 -7.08
N VAL A 18 11.62 6.30 -5.81
CA VAL A 18 12.66 7.24 -5.35
C VAL A 18 13.99 6.97 -6.05
N ILE A 19 14.43 5.70 -6.12
CA ILE A 19 15.65 5.30 -6.83
C ILE A 19 15.63 5.79 -8.29
N LYS A 20 14.51 5.57 -8.99
CA LYS A 20 14.35 5.93 -10.41
C LYS A 20 14.25 7.44 -10.61
N ARG A 21 13.48 8.15 -9.79
CA ARG A 21 13.18 9.58 -9.95
C ARG A 21 14.31 10.48 -9.47
N LEU A 22 15.07 10.05 -8.47
CA LEU A 22 16.14 10.85 -7.85
C LEU A 22 17.54 10.36 -8.24
N ASN A 23 17.69 9.69 -9.39
CA ASN A 23 18.97 9.26 -9.93
C ASN A 23 19.84 8.49 -8.91
N ARG A 24 19.23 7.55 -8.17
CA ARG A 24 19.90 6.70 -7.17
C ARG A 24 20.54 7.50 -6.01
N ASN A 25 20.00 8.67 -5.66
CA ASN A 25 20.45 9.45 -4.52
C ASN A 25 20.22 8.69 -3.20
N THR A 26 21.31 8.18 -2.62
CA THR A 26 21.28 7.34 -1.41
C THR A 26 20.82 8.09 -0.16
N LYS A 27 21.09 9.39 -0.06
CA LYS A 27 20.61 10.21 1.06
C LYS A 27 19.09 10.31 1.05
N ALA A 28 18.51 10.58 -0.12
CA ALA A 28 17.05 10.66 -0.26
C ALA A 28 16.37 9.30 -0.01
N ILE A 29 16.98 8.20 -0.45
CA ILE A 29 16.48 6.84 -0.16
C ILE A 29 16.45 6.59 1.36
N ASN A 30 17.53 6.95 2.07
CA ASN A 30 17.61 6.77 3.51
C ASN A 30 16.58 7.61 4.25
N GLU A 31 16.44 8.89 3.88
CA GLU A 31 15.49 9.82 4.50
C GLU A 31 14.04 9.35 4.34
N VAL A 32 13.67 8.88 3.14
CA VAL A 32 12.34 8.32 2.88
C VAL A 32 12.12 7.03 3.68
N TYR A 33 13.09 6.12 3.70
CA TYR A 33 12.98 4.87 4.44
C TYR A 33 12.83 5.10 5.94
N GLU A 34 13.68 5.95 6.53
CA GLU A 34 13.63 6.29 7.96
C GLU A 34 12.28 6.89 8.32
N THR A 35 11.79 7.86 7.54
CA THR A 35 10.47 8.49 7.75
C THR A 35 9.34 7.47 7.71
N ILE A 36 9.33 6.57 6.72
CA ILE A 36 8.29 5.54 6.63
C ILE A 36 8.34 4.62 7.86
N THR A 37 9.53 4.16 8.24
CA THR A 37 9.67 3.22 9.37
C THR A 37 9.42 3.86 10.74
N SER A 38 9.52 5.19 10.87
CA SER A 38 9.22 5.90 12.12
C SER A 38 7.74 6.26 12.27
N GLU A 39 7.07 6.58 11.16
CA GLU A 39 5.70 7.10 11.19
C GLU A 39 4.61 6.08 10.82
N PHE A 40 4.97 4.96 10.16
CA PHE A 40 4.00 3.99 9.65
C PHE A 40 4.19 2.59 10.25
N THR A 41 3.07 1.93 10.53
CA THR A 41 3.05 0.48 10.74
C THR A 41 3.13 -0.23 9.38
N ILE A 42 4.18 -1.02 9.18
CA ILE A 42 4.37 -1.80 7.96
C ILE A 42 3.80 -3.20 8.15
N ILE A 43 2.80 -3.55 7.34
CA ILE A 43 2.25 -4.90 7.27
C ILE A 43 3.05 -5.70 6.23
N TYR A 44 3.67 -6.78 6.68
CA TYR A 44 4.41 -7.69 5.82
C TYR A 44 3.51 -8.80 5.30
N GLU A 45 3.51 -9.00 3.99
CA GLU A 45 2.73 -10.05 3.36
C GLU A 45 3.17 -11.45 3.77
N ASN A 46 2.19 -12.30 4.04
CA ASN A 46 2.36 -13.73 4.22
C ASN A 46 1.55 -14.49 3.16
N LYS A 47 1.69 -15.81 3.15
CA LYS A 47 1.03 -16.67 2.15
C LYS A 47 -0.49 -16.49 2.18
N GLU A 48 -1.08 -16.40 3.36
CA GLU A 48 -2.52 -16.26 3.56
C GLU A 48 -3.04 -14.92 3.02
N LEU A 49 -2.34 -13.82 3.28
CA LEU A 49 -2.68 -12.49 2.80
C LEU A 49 -2.54 -12.41 1.27
N ILE A 50 -1.49 -12.98 0.70
CA ILE A 50 -1.32 -13.07 -0.76
C ILE A 50 -2.47 -13.87 -1.38
N GLN A 51 -2.85 -15.01 -0.79
CA GLN A 51 -3.94 -15.83 -1.30
C GLN A 51 -5.26 -15.06 -1.35
N ARG A 52 -5.64 -14.38 -0.26
CA ARG A 52 -6.85 -13.53 -0.24
C ARG A 52 -6.76 -12.39 -1.26
N SER A 53 -5.58 -11.81 -1.43
CA SER A 53 -5.36 -10.72 -2.39
C SER A 53 -5.54 -11.20 -3.83
N ILE A 54 -5.09 -12.42 -4.16
CA ILE A 54 -5.32 -13.06 -5.46
C ILE A 54 -6.83 -13.32 -5.68
N GLU A 55 -7.55 -13.79 -4.67
CA GLU A 55 -9.01 -13.97 -4.75
C GLU A 55 -9.72 -12.64 -4.99
N THR A 56 -9.26 -11.56 -4.35
CA THR A 56 -9.75 -10.19 -4.58
C THR A 56 -9.45 -9.71 -5.99
N LEU A 57 -8.24 -9.93 -6.53
CA LEU A 57 -7.94 -9.61 -7.93
C LEU A 57 -8.89 -10.32 -8.90
N ILE A 58 -9.14 -11.62 -8.68
CA ILE A 58 -10.06 -12.41 -9.52
C ILE A 58 -11.48 -11.82 -9.42
N ARG A 59 -11.97 -11.51 -8.21
CA ARG A 59 -13.29 -10.91 -7.98
C ARG A 59 -13.48 -9.63 -8.77
N TYR A 60 -12.45 -8.79 -8.83
CA TYR A 60 -12.47 -7.52 -9.55
C TYR A 60 -11.91 -7.60 -10.98
N LYS A 61 -11.82 -8.82 -11.55
CA LYS A 61 -11.38 -9.06 -12.93
C LYS A 61 -10.02 -8.43 -13.25
N ALA A 62 -9.11 -8.40 -12.27
CA ALA A 62 -7.75 -7.86 -12.37
C ALA A 62 -7.70 -6.42 -12.94
N THR A 63 -8.65 -5.57 -12.53
CA THR A 63 -8.69 -4.16 -12.94
C THR A 63 -7.64 -3.28 -12.25
N PHE A 64 -6.89 -3.83 -11.29
CA PHE A 64 -5.86 -3.16 -10.47
C PHE A 64 -4.73 -4.13 -10.10
N GLY A 65 -3.66 -3.63 -9.48
CA GLY A 65 -2.45 -4.39 -9.15
C GLY A 65 -2.55 -5.24 -7.88
N LEU A 66 -1.60 -6.17 -7.71
CA LEU A 66 -1.49 -6.98 -6.49
C LEU A 66 -1.19 -6.12 -5.25
N ALA A 67 -0.42 -5.03 -5.41
CA ALA A 67 -0.16 -4.08 -4.34
C ALA A 67 -1.45 -3.46 -3.77
N ASP A 68 -2.37 -3.07 -4.66
CA ASP A 68 -3.67 -2.51 -4.26
C ASP A 68 -4.57 -3.58 -3.66
N ALA A 69 -4.55 -4.81 -4.21
CA ALA A 69 -5.28 -5.93 -3.64
C ALA A 69 -4.82 -6.27 -2.20
N LEU A 70 -3.50 -6.26 -1.97
CA LEU A 70 -2.92 -6.43 -0.62
C LEU A 70 -3.39 -5.33 0.31
N SER A 71 -3.36 -4.08 -0.15
CA SER A 71 -3.82 -2.93 0.63
C SER A 71 -5.31 -3.05 0.98
N ILE A 72 -6.16 -3.46 0.04
CA ILE A 72 -7.60 -3.74 0.26
C ILE A 72 -7.81 -4.84 1.30
N GLU A 73 -7.08 -5.95 1.22
CA GLU A 73 -7.23 -7.06 2.18
C GLU A 73 -6.74 -6.69 3.58
N VAL A 74 -5.67 -5.89 3.70
CA VAL A 74 -5.23 -5.33 4.98
C VAL A 74 -6.27 -4.37 5.55
N MET A 75 -6.83 -3.49 4.71
CA MET A 75 -7.89 -2.57 5.14
C MET A 75 -9.11 -3.33 5.66
N LYS A 76 -9.53 -4.41 4.99
CA LYS A 76 -10.62 -5.28 5.47
C LYS A 76 -10.29 -5.93 6.81
N GLU A 77 -9.11 -6.52 6.94
CA GLU A 77 -8.68 -7.21 8.15
C GLU A 77 -8.66 -6.27 9.37
N LEU A 78 -8.27 -5.01 9.15
CA LEU A 78 -8.13 -4.00 10.20
C LEU A 78 -9.35 -3.08 10.34
N ASN A 79 -10.42 -3.30 9.55
CA ASN A 79 -11.61 -2.43 9.49
C ASN A 79 -11.27 -0.95 9.19
N ILE A 80 -10.34 -0.72 8.27
CA ILE A 80 -9.95 0.61 7.79
C ILE A 80 -10.79 0.94 6.55
N TYR A 81 -11.39 2.13 6.54
CA TYR A 81 -12.23 2.61 5.44
C TYR A 81 -11.69 3.89 4.80
N GLU A 82 -10.53 4.35 5.25
CA GLU A 82 -9.92 5.62 4.87
C GLU A 82 -8.57 5.36 4.21
N ILE A 83 -8.29 5.99 3.07
CA ILE A 83 -7.04 5.83 2.34
C ILE A 83 -6.47 7.17 1.88
N PHE A 84 -5.14 7.28 1.96
CA PHE A 84 -4.36 8.27 1.23
C PHE A 84 -3.79 7.59 -0.02
N SER A 85 -4.36 7.90 -1.17
CA SER A 85 -3.86 7.44 -2.46
C SER A 85 -3.89 8.61 -3.45
N PHE A 86 -3.21 8.45 -4.58
CA PHE A 86 -3.42 9.27 -5.78
C PHE A 86 -3.92 8.41 -6.96
N ASP A 87 -4.19 7.13 -6.70
CA ASP A 87 -4.59 6.13 -7.70
C ASP A 87 -6.10 5.90 -7.65
N ASP A 88 -6.80 6.20 -8.74
CA ASP A 88 -8.25 6.06 -8.88
C ASP A 88 -8.72 4.61 -8.79
N ASP A 89 -7.79 3.65 -8.77
CA ASP A 89 -8.08 2.24 -8.53
C ASP A 89 -8.83 1.99 -7.21
N PHE A 90 -8.83 2.87 -6.21
CA PHE A 90 -9.60 2.61 -4.98
C PHE A 90 -11.10 2.99 -5.05
N ASP A 91 -11.54 3.61 -6.14
CA ASP A 91 -12.91 4.06 -6.29
C ASP A 91 -13.93 2.90 -6.35
N ASN A 92 -15.04 3.06 -5.62
CA ASN A 92 -16.16 2.12 -5.55
C ASN A 92 -15.82 0.73 -4.98
N LYS A 93 -14.69 0.57 -4.28
CA LYS A 93 -14.30 -0.68 -3.63
C LYS A 93 -14.56 -0.60 -2.14
N GLU A 94 -15.28 -1.58 -1.60
CA GLU A 94 -15.32 -1.92 -0.16
C GLU A 94 -15.63 -0.76 0.81
N ARG A 95 -16.38 0.27 0.35
CA ARG A 95 -16.72 1.49 1.12
C ARG A 95 -15.52 2.36 1.49
N ILE A 96 -14.43 2.27 0.73
CA ILE A 96 -13.24 3.10 0.91
C ILE A 96 -13.58 4.58 0.62
N VAL A 97 -13.14 5.46 1.51
CA VAL A 97 -13.27 6.92 1.45
C VAL A 97 -11.87 7.53 1.36
N TRP A 98 -11.73 8.50 0.48
CA TRP A 98 -10.49 9.27 0.30
C TRP A 98 -10.41 10.37 1.34
N VAL A 99 -9.29 10.47 2.06
CA VAL A 99 -9.15 11.47 3.14
C VAL A 99 -8.44 12.75 2.70
N HIS A 100 -7.64 12.69 1.60
CA HIS A 100 -6.81 13.77 1.04
C HIS A 100 -5.92 14.53 2.04
#